data_AF-T1EIC4-F1
#
_entry.id   AF-T1EIC4-F1
#
_cell.length_a   1.000
_cell.length_b   1.000
_cell.length_c   1.000
_cell.angle_alpha   90.00
_cell.angle_beta   90.00
_cell.angle_gamma   90.00
#
_symmetry.space_group_name_H-M   'P 1'
#
loop_
_entity.id
_entity.type
_entity.pdbx_description
1 polymer ?
#
loop_
_entity_poly.entity_id
_entity_poly.type
_entity_poly.pdbx_seq_one_letter_code
_entity_poly.pdbx_strand_id
1 'polypeptide(L)'
;GWIVIQQRIDNTLSFNQNWNTYKSGFGNYCLNFWLGLEKMHQLTSLADYRLRFEVLTKGVWVSDEYDHFVVRSEFEKYSLNVSGYCGYNNDVLNNSKNPKVCHNGMKFSTPDQDNDQSSDDCAYRFTSGFWFNSCYHFNVNGMSGS
;
A
#
# COMPACT_ATOMS: atom_id res chain seq x y z
N GLY A 1 15.07 10.42 -9.82
CA GLY A 1 13.70 10.46 -10.36
C GLY A 1 12.81 9.57 -9.53
N TRP A 2 11.50 9.51 -9.82
CA TRP A 2 10.54 8.66 -9.11
C TRP A 2 10.20 7.40 -9.91
N ILE A 3 10.09 6.27 -9.23
CA ILE A 3 9.57 5.02 -9.79
C ILE A 3 8.11 4.89 -9.32
N VAL A 4 7.18 4.79 -10.25
CA VAL A 4 5.76 4.59 -9.91
C VAL A 4 5.53 3.11 -9.58
N ILE A 5 5.07 2.84 -8.36
CA ILE A 5 4.83 1.46 -7.86
C ILE A 5 3.34 1.07 -7.83
N GLN A 6 2.46 2.06 -7.82
CA GLN A 6 1.01 1.92 -7.89
C GLN A 6 0.45 3.15 -8.59
N GLN A 7 -0.56 2.98 -9.44
CA GLN A 7 -1.32 4.10 -9.99
C GLN A 7 -2.81 3.78 -10.07
N ARG A 8 -3.63 4.78 -9.74
CA ARG A 8 -5.09 4.80 -9.90
C ARG A 8 -5.50 6.13 -10.54
N ILE A 9 -5.91 6.10 -11.80
CA ILE A 9 -6.49 7.24 -12.51
C ILE A 9 -8.00 7.09 -12.73
N ASP A 10 -8.50 5.86 -12.71
CA ASP A 10 -9.93 5.54 -12.80
C ASP A 10 -10.24 4.18 -12.12
N ASN A 11 -11.46 3.67 -12.32
CA ASN A 11 -11.94 2.42 -11.73
C ASN A 11 -11.95 1.23 -12.70
N THR A 12 -11.22 1.29 -13.81
CA THR A 12 -11.24 0.25 -14.86
C THR A 12 -10.49 -1.03 -14.48
N LEU A 13 -9.59 -0.96 -13.49
CA LEU A 13 -8.83 -2.11 -13.01
C LEU A 13 -9.29 -2.52 -11.61
N SER A 14 -9.68 -3.78 -11.46
CA SER A 14 -9.96 -4.37 -10.15
C SER A 14 -8.68 -4.62 -9.36
N PHE A 15 -8.66 -4.13 -8.14
CA PHE A 15 -7.63 -4.43 -7.12
C PHE A 15 -8.06 -5.54 -6.16
N ASN A 16 -9.23 -6.16 -6.39
CA ASN A 16 -9.63 -7.39 -5.74
C ASN A 16 -8.89 -8.57 -6.40
N GLN A 17 -7.61 -8.73 -6.05
CA GLN A 17 -6.70 -9.70 -6.65
C GLN A 17 -6.11 -10.62 -5.58
N ASN A 18 -5.74 -11.84 -5.97
CA ASN A 18 -5.14 -12.83 -5.09
C ASN A 18 -3.66 -12.55 -4.77
N TRP A 19 -3.08 -13.31 -3.83
CA TRP A 19 -1.69 -13.17 -3.38
C TRP A 19 -0.68 -13.22 -4.53
N ASN A 20 -0.78 -14.22 -5.39
CA ASN A 20 0.16 -14.44 -6.49
C ASN A 20 0.12 -13.29 -7.52
N THR A 21 -1.06 -12.72 -7.75
CA THR A 21 -1.24 -11.55 -8.62
C THR A 21 -0.64 -10.29 -7.99
N TYR A 22 -0.87 -10.04 -6.70
CA TYR A 22 -0.23 -8.93 -5.98
C TYR A 22 1.30 -9.07 -5.89
N LYS A 23 1.79 -10.29 -5.75
CA LYS A 23 3.22 -10.62 -5.78
C LYS A 23 3.85 -10.25 -7.13
N SER A 24 3.23 -10.71 -8.22
CA SER A 24 3.77 -10.56 -9.58
C SER A 24 3.59 -9.15 -10.16
N GLY A 25 2.54 -8.45 -9.72
CA GLY A 25 2.08 -7.20 -10.31
C GLY A 25 1.00 -7.43 -11.37
N PHE A 26 0.21 -6.39 -11.62
CA PHE A 26 -0.91 -6.42 -12.56
C PHE A 26 -1.29 -5.02 -13.05
N GLY A 27 -2.08 -4.97 -14.12
CA GLY A 27 -2.56 -3.72 -14.71
C GLY A 27 -1.70 -3.19 -15.87
N ASN A 28 -1.93 -1.93 -16.23
CA ASN A 28 -1.27 -1.24 -17.33
C ASN A 28 -0.53 -0.01 -16.78
N TYR A 29 0.78 0.04 -17.00
CA TYR A 29 1.67 1.10 -16.50
C TYR A 29 1.29 2.52 -16.97
N CYS A 30 0.52 2.65 -18.05
CA CYS A 30 0.04 3.94 -18.55
C CYS A 30 -1.31 4.38 -17.95
N LEU A 31 -1.96 3.51 -17.17
CA LEU A 31 -3.31 3.74 -16.62
C LEU A 31 -3.35 3.42 -15.12
N ASN A 32 -3.85 2.23 -14.78
CA ASN A 32 -3.94 1.72 -13.43
C ASN A 32 -3.07 0.48 -13.33
N PHE A 33 -2.22 0.40 -12.31
CA PHE A 33 -1.38 -0.78 -12.11
C PHE A 33 -0.86 -0.91 -10.68
N TRP A 34 -0.35 -2.10 -10.41
CA TRP A 34 0.43 -2.46 -9.23
C TRP A 34 1.73 -3.12 -9.70
N LEU A 35 2.88 -2.57 -9.31
CA LEU A 35 4.19 -3.02 -9.80
C LEU A 35 4.48 -4.49 -9.45
N GLY A 36 4.00 -4.95 -8.29
CA GLY A 36 4.25 -6.27 -7.74
C GLY A 36 5.11 -6.22 -6.48
N LEU A 37 4.69 -6.93 -5.43
CA LEU A 37 5.39 -6.93 -4.14
C LEU A 37 6.83 -7.43 -4.23
N GLU A 38 7.08 -8.45 -5.07
CA GLU A 38 8.42 -9.00 -5.24
C GLU A 38 9.37 -7.96 -5.85
N LYS A 39 8.90 -7.21 -6.84
CA LYS A 39 9.70 -6.12 -7.44
C LYS A 39 9.94 -4.98 -6.45
N MET A 40 8.93 -4.61 -5.64
CA MET A 40 9.11 -3.60 -4.60
C MET A 40 10.13 -4.05 -3.56
N HIS A 41 10.04 -5.29 -3.09
CA HIS A 41 11.01 -5.86 -2.16
C HIS A 41 12.44 -5.79 -2.71
N GLN A 42 12.64 -6.25 -3.95
CA GLN A 42 13.94 -6.21 -4.61
C GLN A 42 14.49 -4.78 -4.73
N LEU A 43 13.67 -3.82 -5.15
CA LEU A 43 14.08 -2.41 -5.22
C LEU A 43 14.52 -1.91 -3.85
N THR A 44 13.66 -2.02 -2.84
CA THR A 44 13.92 -1.45 -1.51
C THR A 44 14.99 -2.20 -0.70
N SER A 45 15.44 -3.37 -1.17
CA SER A 45 16.55 -4.12 -0.55
C SER A 45 17.92 -3.76 -1.13
N LEU A 46 17.96 -3.16 -2.32
CA LEU A 46 19.21 -2.84 -3.03
C LEU A 46 19.71 -1.42 -2.74
N ALA A 47 18.84 -0.51 -2.33
CA ALA A 47 19.19 0.87 -2.00
C ALA A 47 18.13 1.48 -1.08
N ASP A 48 18.45 2.64 -0.50
CA ASP A 48 17.50 3.43 0.25
C ASP A 48 16.53 4.16 -0.70
N TYR A 49 15.23 3.96 -0.49
CA TYR A 49 14.17 4.62 -1.24
C TYR A 49 13.29 5.45 -0.32
N ARG A 50 12.83 6.58 -0.86
CA ARG A 50 11.75 7.39 -0.30
C ARG A 50 10.43 6.94 -0.92
N LEU A 51 9.35 7.03 -0.17
CA LEU A 51 7.98 6.84 -0.67
C LEU A 51 7.30 8.19 -0.76
N ARG A 52 6.58 8.43 -1.87
CA ARG A 52 5.72 9.60 -2.05
C ARG A 52 4.33 9.14 -2.44
N PHE A 53 3.31 9.68 -1.77
CA PHE A 53 1.93 9.63 -2.25
C PHE A 53 1.64 10.91 -3.02
N GLU A 54 1.00 10.81 -4.17
CA GLU A 54 0.49 11.95 -4.93
C GLU A 54 -1.00 11.70 -5.20
N VAL A 55 -1.86 12.57 -4.68
CA VAL A 55 -3.32 12.43 -4.76
C VAL A 55 -3.91 13.73 -5.29
N LEU A 56 -4.79 13.60 -6.30
CA LEU A 56 -5.60 14.71 -6.78
C LEU A 56 -6.89 14.76 -5.97
N THR A 57 -7.07 15.80 -5.15
CA THR A 57 -8.28 16.01 -4.35
C THR A 57 -8.82 17.41 -4.55
N LYS A 58 -10.13 17.54 -4.79
CA LYS A 58 -10.80 18.84 -5.05
C LYS A 58 -10.09 19.68 -6.12
N GLY A 59 -9.50 19.03 -7.14
CA GLY A 59 -8.79 19.69 -8.23
C GLY A 59 -7.37 20.15 -7.90
N VAL A 60 -6.84 19.85 -6.71
CA VAL A 60 -5.47 20.21 -6.29
C VAL A 60 -4.66 18.95 -6.01
N TRP A 61 -3.42 18.92 -6.51
CA TRP A 61 -2.46 17.87 -6.18
C TRP A 61 -1.90 18.09 -4.79
N VAL A 62 -1.94 17.04 -3.97
CA VAL A 62 -1.31 16.99 -2.66
C VAL A 62 -0.35 15.80 -2.60
N SER A 63 0.74 15.99 -1.87
CA SER A 63 1.74 14.96 -1.67
C SER A 63 2.21 14.89 -0.24
N ASP A 64 2.50 13.68 0.22
CA ASP A 64 3.18 13.41 1.47
C ASP A 64 4.28 12.35 1.23
N GLU A 65 5.38 12.47 1.96
CA GLU A 65 6.58 11.66 1.75
C GLU A 65 7.03 10.93 3.02
N TYR A 66 7.75 9.83 2.84
CA TYR A 66 8.48 9.11 3.88
C TYR A 66 9.92 8.93 3.40
N ASP A 67 10.89 9.39 4.18
CA ASP A 67 12.31 9.34 3.79
C ASP A 67 12.88 7.93 3.72
N HIS A 68 12.27 6.98 4.42
CA HIS A 68 12.64 5.57 4.35
C HIS A 68 11.41 4.72 4.03
N PHE A 69 11.54 3.86 3.04
CA PHE A 69 10.52 2.92 2.60
C PHE A 69 11.13 1.57 2.25
N VAL A 70 10.67 0.53 2.94
CA VAL A 70 11.10 -0.85 2.74
C VAL A 70 9.90 -1.78 2.69
N VAL A 71 9.91 -2.67 1.70
CA VAL A 71 9.05 -3.85 1.66
C VAL A 71 9.92 -5.07 1.95
N ARG A 72 9.56 -5.83 2.99
CA ARG A 72 10.30 -7.02 3.41
C ARG A 72 10.10 -8.21 2.47
N SER A 73 10.79 -9.30 2.75
CA SER A 73 10.74 -10.50 1.93
C SER A 73 9.37 -11.19 1.96
N GLU A 74 9.11 -12.12 1.03
CA GLU A 74 7.90 -12.95 1.06
C GLU A 74 7.79 -13.79 2.34
N PHE A 75 8.93 -14.25 2.88
CA PHE A 75 8.99 -14.97 4.16
C PHE A 75 8.43 -14.12 5.30
N GLU A 76 8.72 -12.82 5.28
CA GLU A 76 8.18 -11.82 6.20
C GLU A 76 6.82 -11.26 5.75
N LYS A 77 6.17 -11.90 4.77
CA LYS A 77 4.86 -11.52 4.20
C LYS A 77 4.84 -10.10 3.65
N TYR A 78 5.94 -9.69 3.03
CA TYR A 78 6.11 -8.36 2.42
C TYR A 78 5.76 -7.22 3.39
N SER A 79 6.12 -7.35 4.67
CA SER A 79 5.77 -6.34 5.66
C SER A 79 6.33 -4.97 5.32
N LEU A 80 5.55 -3.93 5.62
CA LEU A 80 5.89 -2.55 5.34
C LEU A 80 6.77 -1.98 6.45
N ASN A 81 7.82 -1.25 6.10
CA ASN A 81 8.51 -0.37 7.03
C ASN A 81 8.68 1.01 6.41
N VAL A 82 8.23 2.04 7.14
CA VAL A 82 8.41 3.44 6.74
C VAL A 82 8.88 4.29 7.92
N SER A 83 9.64 5.34 7.63
CA SER A 83 9.98 6.37 8.62
C SER A 83 10.36 7.69 7.94
N GLY A 84 10.56 8.75 8.74
CA GLY A 84 10.88 10.08 8.22
C GLY A 84 9.72 10.70 7.46
N TYR A 85 8.50 10.65 8.02
CA TYR A 85 7.34 11.30 7.42
C TYR A 85 7.57 12.80 7.29
N CYS A 86 7.35 13.33 6.09
CA CYS A 86 7.41 14.75 5.77
C CYS A 86 6.18 15.12 4.93
N GLY A 87 5.26 15.87 5.52
CA GLY A 87 3.98 16.17 4.90
C GLY A 87 3.07 17.03 5.77
N TYR A 88 1.95 17.44 5.20
CA TYR A 88 0.95 18.30 5.85
C TYR A 88 -0.39 17.60 6.09
N ASN A 89 -0.65 16.44 5.44
CA ASN A 89 -1.98 15.81 5.42
C ASN A 89 -2.09 14.58 6.33
N ASN A 90 -1.43 14.62 7.49
CA ASN A 90 -1.39 13.56 8.51
C ASN A 90 -0.55 12.34 8.13
N ASP A 91 0.18 11.79 9.11
CA ASP A 91 0.98 10.58 8.91
C ASP A 91 0.08 9.34 8.84
N VAL A 92 -0.37 9.05 7.62
CA VAL A 92 -1.38 8.02 7.37
C VAL A 92 -0.85 6.60 7.54
N LEU A 93 0.45 6.36 7.42
CA LEU A 93 1.04 5.02 7.58
C LEU A 93 1.39 4.71 9.03
N ASN A 94 1.81 5.69 9.84
CA ASN A 94 2.16 5.46 11.25
C ASN A 94 0.99 5.65 12.22
N ASN A 95 -0.02 6.47 11.85
CA ASN A 95 -1.20 6.85 12.65
C ASN A 95 -1.03 6.67 14.18
N SER A 96 -0.24 7.55 14.81
CA SER A 96 0.11 7.44 16.23
C SER A 96 -1.09 7.56 17.18
N LYS A 97 -2.25 8.03 16.70
CA LYS A 97 -3.47 8.21 17.51
C LYS A 97 -4.26 6.91 17.67
N ASN A 98 -4.18 6.00 16.70
CA ASN A 98 -4.86 4.71 16.77
C ASN A 98 -3.96 3.59 16.22
N PRO A 99 -3.23 2.86 17.08
CA PRO A 99 -2.29 1.85 16.65
C PRO A 99 -2.96 0.64 15.98
N LYS A 100 -4.27 0.44 16.15
CA LYS A 100 -5.02 -0.65 15.49
C LYS A 100 -5.24 -0.42 14.00
N VAL A 101 -5.02 0.80 13.51
CA VAL A 101 -5.17 1.15 12.09
C VAL A 101 -3.85 1.62 11.48
N CYS A 102 -2.74 1.46 12.20
CA CYS A 102 -1.39 1.76 11.72
C CYS A 102 -0.96 0.71 10.69
N HIS A 103 -0.38 1.17 9.59
CA HIS A 103 0.10 0.34 8.48
C HIS A 103 1.59 0.00 8.61
N ASN A 104 2.37 0.88 9.22
CA ASN A 104 3.79 0.65 9.42
C ASN A 104 4.04 -0.59 10.28
N GLY A 105 4.90 -1.49 9.81
CA GLY A 105 5.20 -2.78 10.42
C GLY A 105 4.22 -3.90 10.06
N MET A 106 3.10 -3.61 9.40
CA MET A 106 2.09 -4.63 9.09
C MET A 106 2.51 -5.50 7.91
N LYS A 107 2.04 -6.75 7.93
CA LYS A 107 2.18 -7.70 6.82
C LYS A 107 1.19 -7.35 5.72
N PHE A 108 1.49 -7.77 4.50
CA PHE A 108 0.54 -7.63 3.40
C PHE A 108 -0.51 -8.75 3.50
N SER A 109 -1.79 -8.41 3.25
CA SER A 109 -2.89 -9.37 3.17
C SER A 109 -3.60 -9.22 1.83
N THR A 110 -4.14 -10.33 1.32
CA THR A 110 -5.01 -10.39 0.13
C THR A 110 -6.26 -11.19 0.48
N PRO A 111 -7.35 -11.11 -0.32
CA PRO A 111 -8.61 -11.81 -0.04
C PRO A 111 -8.49 -13.34 0.10
N ASP A 112 -7.41 -13.93 -0.38
CA ASP A 112 -7.08 -15.36 -0.28
C ASP A 112 -5.96 -15.66 0.73
N GLN A 113 -5.38 -14.65 1.37
CA GLN A 113 -4.29 -14.81 2.33
C GLN A 113 -4.32 -13.73 3.43
N ASP A 114 -5.02 -14.05 4.51
CA ASP A 114 -5.07 -13.22 5.72
C ASP A 114 -3.72 -13.25 6.48
N ASN A 115 -3.12 -12.07 6.66
CA ASN A 115 -1.96 -11.84 7.51
C ASN A 115 -2.15 -10.60 8.41
N ASP A 116 -3.38 -10.11 8.55
CA ASP A 116 -3.66 -8.89 9.31
C ASP A 116 -3.77 -9.19 10.82
N GLN A 117 -4.19 -8.22 11.64
CA GLN A 117 -4.26 -8.35 13.11
C GLN A 117 -5.70 -8.31 13.62
N SER A 118 -6.66 -8.29 12.71
CA SER A 118 -8.07 -8.28 13.02
C SER A 118 -8.56 -9.69 13.39
N SER A 119 -9.71 -9.76 14.07
CA SER A 119 -10.43 -11.03 14.24
C SER A 119 -11.25 -11.42 12.99
N ASP A 120 -11.47 -10.46 12.09
CA ASP A 120 -12.10 -10.63 10.78
C ASP A 120 -11.04 -10.50 9.68
N ASP A 121 -11.23 -11.09 8.51
CA ASP A 121 -10.32 -10.89 7.36
C ASP A 121 -10.59 -9.52 6.68
N CYS A 122 -9.68 -8.56 6.88
CA CYS A 122 -9.81 -7.22 6.34
C CYS A 122 -9.69 -7.22 4.81
N ALA A 123 -8.76 -7.98 4.25
CA ALA A 123 -8.54 -7.99 2.81
C ALA A 123 -9.73 -8.56 2.05
N TYR A 124 -10.35 -9.61 2.59
CA TYR A 124 -11.61 -10.16 2.10
C TYR A 124 -12.75 -9.16 2.22
N ARG A 125 -12.93 -8.55 3.40
CA ARG A 125 -14.02 -7.59 3.67
C ARG A 125 -13.96 -6.35 2.79
N PHE A 126 -12.75 -5.86 2.51
CA PHE A 126 -12.53 -4.64 1.73
C PHE A 126 -12.08 -4.92 0.29
N THR A 127 -12.18 -6.18 -0.14
CA THR A 127 -12.01 -6.62 -1.54
C THR A 127 -10.75 -6.05 -2.19
N SER A 128 -9.63 -6.06 -1.47
CA SER A 128 -8.37 -5.47 -1.92
C SER A 128 -7.18 -6.04 -1.16
N GLY A 129 -5.98 -5.95 -1.73
CA GLY A 129 -4.75 -6.28 -1.04
C GLY A 129 -4.11 -5.04 -0.46
N PHE A 130 -3.69 -5.08 0.81
CA PHE A 130 -3.02 -3.96 1.47
C PHE A 130 -2.25 -4.40 2.72
N TRP A 131 -1.46 -3.50 3.29
CA TRP A 131 -0.86 -3.67 4.62
C TRP A 131 -1.89 -3.40 5.72
N PHE A 132 -2.86 -4.30 5.87
CA PHE A 132 -3.92 -4.18 6.87
C PHE A 132 -3.41 -4.50 8.29
N ASN A 133 -4.04 -3.85 9.27
CA ASN A 133 -3.93 -4.10 10.70
C ASN A 133 -5.29 -4.59 11.22
N SER A 134 -6.06 -3.77 11.94
CA SER A 134 -7.42 -4.09 12.38
C SER A 134 -8.37 -2.88 12.19
N CYS A 135 -8.68 -2.44 10.96
CA CYS A 135 -8.20 -2.92 9.65
C CYS A 135 -7.28 -1.92 8.96
N TYR A 136 -7.69 -0.66 8.78
CA TYR A 136 -6.85 0.35 8.13
C TYR A 136 -7.27 1.76 8.51
N HIS A 137 -6.33 2.69 8.32
CA HIS A 137 -6.63 4.12 8.38
C HIS A 137 -6.99 4.67 7.00
N PHE A 138 -6.30 4.20 5.97
CA PHE A 138 -6.62 4.47 4.57
C PHE A 138 -6.38 3.23 3.71
N ASN A 139 -6.96 3.20 2.50
CA ASN A 139 -6.75 2.10 1.56
C ASN A 139 -6.75 2.61 0.11
N VAL A 140 -5.56 2.80 -0.46
CA VAL A 140 -5.40 3.24 -1.87
C VAL A 140 -5.74 2.15 -2.89
N ASN A 141 -5.87 0.90 -2.45
CA ASN A 141 -6.23 -0.22 -3.30
C ASN A 141 -7.72 -0.57 -3.21
N GLY A 142 -8.48 0.05 -2.31
CA GLY A 142 -9.92 -0.13 -2.19
C GLY A 142 -10.68 0.34 -3.44
N MET A 143 -11.97 0.01 -3.55
CA MET A 143 -12.82 0.56 -4.61
C MET A 143 -12.94 2.07 -4.44
N SER A 144 -12.66 2.85 -5.48
CA SER A 144 -12.87 4.30 -5.42
C SER A 144 -14.37 4.57 -5.49
N GLY A 145 -14.98 4.95 -4.36
CA GLY A 145 -16.42 5.14 -4.28
C GLY A 145 -16.98 5.34 -2.87
N SER A 146 -16.57 6.42 -2.20
CA SER A 146 -17.43 7.24 -1.34
C SER A 146 -16.88 8.65 -1.23
#